data_AF-A0A3D1HKE5-F1
#
_entry.id   AF-A0A3D1HKE5-F1
#
_cell.length_a   1.000
_cell.length_b   1.000
_cell.length_c   1.000
_cell.angle_alpha   90.00
_cell.angle_beta   90.00
_cell.angle_gamma   90.00
#
_symmetry.space_group_name_H-M   'P 1'
#
loop_
_entity.id
_entity.type
_entity.pdbx_description
1 polymer ?
#
loop_
_entity_poly.entity_id
_entity_poly.type
_entity_poly.pdbx_seq_one_letter_code
_entity_poly.pdbx_strand_id
1 'polypeptide(L)'
;MKESTTKKVLLTTLMMLLSIVMWAQGNPVHFTVSQKQVSDTEVDVIFKGKIAVGWHVYAPNIPADGPIPATITTEKAEGVKAVGKLQAKGKEIKEYDQIFGMQ
;
A
#
# COMPACT_ATOMS: atom_id res chain seq x y z
N MET A 1 40.78 31.27 8.73
CA MET A 1 40.53 30.39 7.57
C MET A 1 40.00 29.00 7.96
N LYS A 2 40.58 28.30 8.96
CA LYS A 2 40.12 26.98 9.45
C LYS A 2 38.65 26.92 9.93
N GLU A 3 38.21 27.95 10.65
CA GLU A 3 36.87 27.99 11.28
C GLU A 3 35.71 28.03 10.25
N SER A 4 35.92 28.69 9.10
CA SER A 4 34.97 28.70 7.98
C SER A 4 34.89 27.32 7.29
N THR A 5 36.02 26.63 7.15
CA THR A 5 36.06 25.29 6.56
C THR A 5 35.34 24.27 7.44
N THR A 6 35.53 24.30 8.76
CA THR A 6 34.84 23.40 9.70
C THR A 6 33.32 23.59 9.69
N LYS A 7 32.84 24.84 9.64
CA LYS A 7 31.40 25.15 9.52
C LYS A 7 30.81 24.62 8.21
N LYS A 8 31.54 24.73 7.10
CA LYS A 8 31.14 24.18 5.79
C LYS A 8 31.08 22.65 5.81
N VAL A 9 32.09 21.98 6.38
CA VAL A 9 32.10 20.51 6.52
C VAL A 9 30.92 20.04 7.36
N LEU A 10 30.68 20.67 8.52
CA LEU A 10 29.55 20.34 9.38
C LEU A 10 28.20 20.51 8.67
N LEU A 11 28.02 21.62 7.94
CA LEU A 11 26.81 21.87 7.17
C LEU A 11 26.61 20.84 6.06
N THR A 12 27.67 20.49 5.32
CA THR A 12 27.60 19.47 4.27
C THR A 12 27.27 18.09 4.85
N THR A 13 27.87 17.70 5.98
CA THR A 13 27.54 16.44 6.66
C THR A 13 26.09 16.43 7.14
N LEU A 14 25.58 17.53 7.69
CA LEU A 14 24.19 17.66 8.10
C LEU A 14 23.22 17.53 6.91
N MET A 15 23.54 18.14 5.76
CA MET A 15 22.75 18.02 4.54
C MET A 15 22.75 16.60 3.96
N MET A 16 23.88 15.88 4.05
CA MET A 16 23.93 14.46 3.67
C MET A 16 23.04 13.60 4.58
N LEU A 17 23.07 13.84 5.89
CA LEU A 17 22.20 13.13 6.83
C LEU A 17 20.71 13.39 6.57
N LEU A 18 20.32 14.65 6.33
CA LEU A 18 18.93 14.98 5.95
C LEU A 18 18.49 14.25 4.68
N SER A 19 19.39 14.11 3.71
CA SER A 19 19.09 13.42 2.45
C SER A 19 18.76 11.94 2.68
N ILE A 20 19.43 11.26 3.62
CA ILE A 20 19.16 9.85 3.95
C ILE A 20 17.75 9.68 4.57
N VAL A 21 17.33 10.63 5.43
CA VAL A 21 15.99 10.59 6.06
C VAL A 21 14.88 10.74 5.02
N MET A 22 15.10 11.54 3.96
CA MET A 22 14.12 11.68 2.88
C MET A 22 13.90 10.38 2.09
N TRP A 23 14.92 9.52 1.97
CA TRP A 23 14.80 8.22 1.31
C TRP A 23 14.03 7.18 2.14
N ALA A 24 13.78 7.44 3.43
CA ALA A 24 13.00 6.55 4.29
C ALA A 24 11.47 6.68 4.08
N GLN A 25 11.00 7.64 3.29
CA GLN A 25 9.58 7.86 2.99
C GLN A 25 9.02 6.87 1.95
N GLY A 26 9.32 5.58 2.10
CA GLY A 26 8.80 4.53 1.21
C GLY A 26 7.34 4.20 1.52
N ASN A 27 6.55 3.93 0.48
CA ASN A 27 5.23 3.34 0.65
C ASN A 27 5.41 1.87 1.09
N PRO A 28 4.94 1.47 2.27
CA PRO A 28 5.16 0.12 2.80
C PRO A 28 4.33 -0.95 2.06
N VAL A 29 3.34 -0.50 1.28
CA VAL A 29 2.46 -1.36 0.49
C VAL A 29 2.50 -0.90 -0.95
N HIS A 30 2.84 -1.82 -1.86
CA HIS A 30 2.84 -1.59 -3.29
C HIS A 30 1.88 -2.56 -3.98
N PHE A 31 0.98 -2.04 -4.80
CA PHE A 31 0.09 -2.86 -5.61
C PHE A 31 0.51 -2.85 -7.08
N THR A 32 0.49 -4.01 -7.72
CA THR A 32 0.53 -4.14 -9.17
C THR A 32 -0.78 -4.72 -9.67
N VAL A 33 -1.22 -4.28 -10.84
CA VAL A 33 -2.47 -4.72 -11.47
C VAL A 33 -2.13 -5.58 -12.67
N SER A 34 -2.83 -6.71 -12.79
CA SER A 34 -2.76 -7.59 -13.96
C SER A 34 -4.16 -8.06 -14.31
N GLN A 35 -4.34 -8.51 -15.54
CA GLN A 35 -5.63 -9.00 -16.03
C GLN A 35 -5.46 -10.39 -16.63
N LYS A 36 -6.46 -11.25 -16.44
CA LYS A 36 -6.48 -12.61 -16.96
C LYS A 36 -7.85 -12.90 -17.57
N GLN A 37 -7.89 -13.16 -18.87
CA GLN A 37 -9.12 -13.59 -19.52
C GLN A 37 -9.53 -14.98 -19.01
N VAL A 38 -10.79 -15.13 -18.61
CA VAL A 38 -11.35 -16.39 -18.09
C VAL A 38 -12.45 -16.95 -18.98
N SER A 39 -13.04 -16.13 -19.85
CA SER A 39 -13.94 -16.53 -20.93
C SER A 39 -13.94 -15.50 -22.06
N ASP A 40 -14.76 -15.69 -23.10
CA ASP A 40 -14.92 -14.73 -24.19
C ASP A 40 -15.48 -13.37 -23.74
N THR A 41 -16.14 -13.33 -22.58
CA THR A 41 -16.83 -12.14 -22.06
C THR A 41 -16.36 -11.71 -20.66
N GLU A 42 -15.43 -12.43 -20.04
CA GLU A 42 -15.00 -12.19 -18.66
C GLU A 42 -13.49 -12.15 -18.49
N VAL A 43 -13.05 -11.22 -17.65
CA VAL A 43 -11.65 -10.99 -17.30
C VAL A 43 -11.55 -10.83 -15.79
N ASP A 44 -10.66 -11.60 -15.17
CA ASP A 44 -10.23 -11.38 -13.80
C ASP A 44 -9.25 -10.20 -13.76
N VAL A 45 -9.53 -9.19 -12.94
CA VAL A 45 -8.57 -8.13 -12.59
C VAL A 45 -7.92 -8.50 -11.26
N ILE A 46 -6.60 -8.70 -11.28
CA ILE A 46 -5.82 -9.23 -10.17
C ILE A 46 -4.91 -8.14 -9.62
N PHE A 47 -5.16 -7.75 -8.37
CA PHE A 47 -4.36 -6.80 -7.60
C PHE A 47 -3.36 -7.57 -6.74
N LYS A 48 -2.07 -7.47 -7.03
CA LYS A 48 -1.01 -8.11 -6.24
C LYS A 48 -0.37 -7.08 -5.31
N GLY A 49 -0.63 -7.22 -4.01
CA GLY A 49 -0.01 -6.41 -2.96
C GLY A 49 1.33 -7.00 -2.51
N LYS A 50 2.39 -6.20 -2.54
CA LYS A 50 3.65 -6.45 -1.84
C LYS A 50 3.66 -5.58 -0.59
N ILE A 51 3.55 -6.22 0.56
CA ILE A 51 3.44 -5.58 1.87
C ILE A 51 4.76 -5.78 2.62
N ALA A 52 5.35 -4.70 3.13
CA ALA A 52 6.55 -4.74 3.93
C ALA A 52 6.30 -5.40 5.29
N VAL A 53 7.36 -5.96 5.89
CA VAL A 53 7.27 -6.60 7.21
C VAL A 53 6.75 -5.61 8.26
N GLY A 54 5.81 -6.06 9.10
CA GLY A 54 5.17 -5.24 10.14
C GLY A 54 3.99 -4.40 9.65
N TRP A 55 3.65 -4.45 8.36
CA TRP A 55 2.48 -3.79 7.79
C TRP A 55 1.39 -4.80 7.43
N HIS A 56 0.14 -4.35 7.52
CA HIS A 56 -1.05 -5.15 7.21
C HIS A 56 -2.01 -4.34 6.34
N VAL A 57 -2.83 -5.03 5.55
CA VAL A 57 -3.92 -4.44 4.76
C VAL A 57 -5.21 -5.13 5.18
N TYR A 58 -6.22 -4.35 5.57
CA TYR A 58 -7.52 -4.88 5.95
C TYR A 58 -8.26 -5.49 4.76
N ALA A 59 -8.90 -6.64 5.02
CA ALA A 59 -9.71 -7.32 4.02
C ALA A 59 -10.88 -6.42 3.55
N PRO A 60 -11.37 -6.59 2.32
CA PRO A 60 -12.49 -5.79 1.79
C PRO A 60 -13.83 -6.06 2.48
N ASN A 61 -13.96 -7.15 3.23
CA ASN A 61 -15.21 -7.60 3.84
C ASN A 61 -15.12 -7.62 5.38
N ILE A 62 -14.83 -6.46 5.99
CA ILE A 62 -14.83 -6.28 7.44
C ILE A 62 -16.07 -5.47 7.91
N PRO A 63 -16.51 -5.60 9.17
CA PRO A 63 -17.60 -4.80 9.76
C PRO A 63 -17.41 -3.29 9.58
N ALA A 64 -18.53 -2.55 9.47
CA ALA A 64 -18.54 -1.11 9.16
C ALA A 64 -18.01 -0.22 10.30
N ASP A 65 -18.04 -0.68 11.55
CA ASP A 65 -17.53 0.04 12.72
C ASP A 65 -16.01 -0.13 12.94
N GLY A 66 -15.30 -0.65 11.93
CA GLY A 66 -13.89 -0.96 11.96
C GLY A 66 -12.98 0.03 11.22
N PRO A 67 -11.72 -0.37 10.93
CA PRO A 67 -10.82 0.38 10.08
C PRO A 67 -11.33 0.44 8.64
N ILE A 68 -10.73 1.32 7.83
CA ILE A 68 -11.11 1.47 6.43
C ILE A 68 -10.78 0.18 5.66
N PRO A 69 -11.77 -0.52 5.07
CA PRO A 69 -11.52 -1.73 4.29
C PRO A 69 -10.81 -1.40 2.97
N ALA A 70 -10.11 -2.38 2.41
CA ALA A 70 -9.63 -2.27 1.03
C ALA A 70 -10.81 -2.12 0.07
N THR A 71 -10.83 -1.04 -0.70
CA THR A 71 -11.86 -0.76 -1.70
C THR A 71 -11.25 -0.64 -3.09
N ILE A 72 -12.04 -0.99 -4.11
CA ILE A 72 -11.72 -0.76 -5.51
C ILE A 72 -12.77 0.19 -6.09
N THR A 73 -12.29 1.25 -6.72
CA THR A 73 -13.14 2.20 -7.44
C THR A 73 -12.80 2.13 -8.92
N THR A 74 -13.82 1.99 -9.76
CA THR A 74 -13.66 1.99 -11.23
C THR A 74 -14.14 3.34 -11.74
N GLU A 75 -13.20 4.21 -12.13
CA GLU A 75 -13.54 5.59 -12.54
C GLU A 75 -14.15 5.65 -13.95
N LYS A 76 -13.75 4.74 -14.84
CA LYS A 76 -14.28 4.61 -16.20
C LYS A 76 -14.39 3.14 -16.58
N ALA A 77 -15.61 2.70 -16.87
CA ALA A 77 -15.92 1.34 -17.33
C ALA A 77 -16.84 1.43 -18.55
N GLU A 78 -16.25 1.65 -19.72
CA GLU A 78 -16.98 1.65 -21.00
C GLU A 78 -16.96 0.24 -21.59
N GLY A 79 -18.14 -0.32 -21.90
CA GLY A 79 -18.27 -1.66 -22.49
C GLY A 79 -18.01 -2.82 -21.53
N VAL A 80 -17.71 -2.56 -20.24
CA VAL A 80 -17.46 -3.58 -19.22
C VAL A 80 -18.26 -3.27 -17.95
N LYS A 81 -18.69 -4.33 -17.26
CA LYS A 81 -19.40 -4.23 -15.98
C LYS A 81 -18.63 -5.03 -14.93
N ALA A 82 -18.46 -4.46 -13.75
CA ALA A 82 -17.91 -5.21 -12.62
C ALA A 82 -18.86 -6.36 -12.27
N VAL A 83 -18.35 -7.59 -12.34
CA VAL A 83 -19.06 -8.80 -11.91
C VAL A 83 -18.51 -9.22 -10.55
N GLY A 84 -19.33 -9.11 -9.50
CA GLY A 84 -18.95 -9.48 -8.13
C GLY A 84 -18.34 -8.34 -7.31
N LYS A 85 -17.66 -8.72 -6.22
CA LYS A 85 -17.01 -7.81 -5.25
C LYS A 85 -15.50 -8.08 -5.21
N LEU A 86 -14.72 -7.12 -4.70
CA LEU A 86 -13.32 -7.34 -4.40
C LEU A 86 -13.18 -8.52 -3.42
N GLN A 87 -12.42 -9.53 -3.83
CA GLN A 87 -12.13 -10.71 -3.02
C GLN A 87 -10.67 -10.66 -2.59
N ALA A 88 -10.42 -10.76 -1.29
CA ALA A 88 -9.08 -11.05 -0.81
C ALA A 88 -8.73 -12.50 -1.15
N LYS A 89 -7.55 -12.69 -1.74
CA LYS A 89 -6.99 -14.00 -2.10
C LYS A 89 -5.53 -14.04 -1.68
N GLY A 90 -5.13 -15.09 -0.98
CA GLY A 90 -3.76 -15.29 -0.53
C GLY A 90 -3.68 -15.66 0.95
N LYS A 91 -2.62 -15.19 1.60
CA LYS A 91 -2.37 -15.43 3.03
C LYS A 91 -3.11 -14.40 3.87
N GLU A 92 -4.39 -14.62 4.09
CA GLU A 92 -5.13 -13.86 5.09
C GLU A 92 -4.67 -14.29 6.49
N ILE A 93 -4.44 -13.30 7.35
CA ILE A 93 -4.15 -13.49 8.77
C ILE A 93 -5.37 -12.97 9.51
N LYS A 94 -5.97 -13.81 10.35
CA LYS A 94 -7.00 -13.39 11.30
C LYS A 94 -6.30 -12.91 12.54
N GLU A 95 -6.42 -11.63 12.86
CA GLU A 95 -5.74 -11.01 13.99
C GLU A 95 -6.70 -10.04 14.65
N TYR A 96 -6.75 -10.08 15.98
CA TYR A 96 -7.62 -9.19 16.72
C TYR A 96 -6.95 -7.82 16.90
N ASP A 97 -7.55 -6.80 16.31
CA ASP A 97 -7.14 -5.42 16.50
C ASP A 97 -7.75 -4.88 17.79
N GLN A 98 -6.89 -4.60 18.77
CA GLN A 98 -7.31 -4.05 20.07
C GLN A 98 -7.87 -2.63 19.98
N ILE A 99 -7.48 -1.84 18.97
CA ILE A 99 -7.92 -0.46 18.77
C ILE A 99 -9.38 -0.46 18.31
N PHE A 100 -9.73 -1.36 17.40
CA PHE A 100 -11.06 -1.46 16.82
C PHE A 100 -11.95 -2.51 17.50
N GLY A 101 -11.39 -3.34 18.39
CA GLY A 101 -12.13 -4.37 19.11
C GLY A 101 -12.68 -5.45 18.19
N MET A 102 -11.97 -5.80 17.12
CA MET A 102 -12.46 -6.67 16.06
C MET A 102 -11.39 -7.62 15.53
N GLN A 103 -11.81 -8.63 14.78
CA GLN A 103 -10.95 -9.65 14.17
C GLN A 103 -11.05 -9.63 12.64
#